data_AF-A0A1V5KD35-F1
#
_entry.id   AF-A0A1V5KD35-F1
#
_cell.length_a   1.000
_cell.length_b   1.000
_cell.length_c   1.000
_cell.angle_alpha   90.00
_cell.angle_beta   90.00
_cell.angle_gamma   90.00
#
_symmetry.space_group_name_H-M   'P 1'
#
loop_
_entity.id
_entity.type
_entity.pdbx_description
1 polymer ?
#
loop_
_entity_poly.entity_id
_entity_poly.type
_entity_poly.pdbx_seq_one_letter_code
_entity_poly.pdbx_strand_id
1 'polypeptide(L)'
;MRVSDLIYKAGYLNRSAYLLSAQLARVAPMQSAQTIDVDLVAVLLRGEREKDLLLDADDQLFVRRIPGWRVGQNVELRGEVKFPGLYPIVKDSSTLKMLLTEAGGFTDEALVGEAKLIRKREAVVEDKEFLRLKNMARDEMSKLEYEYFVMKQNNADIQEIVVDFQRLMRQNDRSQDVFLEDGDLIYVPQTPKVVMISGRVSKPGGVVFQPNADLEHYIRQAGGYTWDADGRRTKVIKVTGEICDDEEVHTFVPGDRIWVPRKADHNYWQIFRDVMLVAGQIATMYLVIHTATD
;
A
#
# COMPACT_ATOMS: atom_id res chain seq x y z
N MET A 1 2.16 50.21 -30.95
CA MET A 1 1.98 48.81 -30.50
C MET A 1 0.75 48.81 -29.61
N ARG A 2 -0.17 47.86 -29.77
CA ARG A 2 -1.37 47.76 -28.93
C ARG A 2 -1.21 46.69 -27.85
N VAL A 3 -2.15 46.64 -26.91
CA VAL A 3 -2.20 45.62 -25.85
C VAL A 3 -2.19 44.21 -26.47
N SER A 4 -2.99 43.98 -27.51
CA SER A 4 -3.03 42.71 -28.24
C SER A 4 -1.67 42.32 -28.84
N ASP A 5 -0.98 43.27 -29.47
CA ASP A 5 0.36 43.06 -30.06
C ASP A 5 1.41 42.70 -29.00
N LEU A 6 1.35 43.35 -27.83
CA LEU A 6 2.25 43.08 -26.70
C LEU A 6 2.07 41.65 -26.19
N ILE A 7 0.82 41.21 -26.03
CA ILE A 7 0.49 39.86 -25.59
C ILE A 7 0.95 38.83 -26.62
N TYR A 8 0.75 39.11 -27.90
CA TYR A 8 1.23 38.25 -28.99
C TYR A 8 2.76 38.12 -28.96
N LYS A 9 3.48 39.23 -28.82
CA LYS A 9 4.96 39.24 -28.70
C LYS A 9 5.46 38.51 -27.45
N ALA A 10 4.68 38.50 -26.37
CA ALA A 10 5.00 37.78 -25.14
C ALA A 10 4.77 36.26 -25.24
N GLY A 11 4.28 35.75 -26.38
CA GLY A 11 3.98 34.33 -26.55
C GLY A 11 2.59 33.92 -26.04
N TYR A 12 1.64 34.87 -26.07
CA TYR A 12 0.27 34.71 -25.56
C TYR A 12 0.18 34.59 -24.02
N LEU A 13 -1.06 34.51 -23.53
CA LEU A 13 -1.35 34.35 -22.12
C LEU A 13 -1.35 32.86 -21.73
N ASN A 14 -0.80 32.57 -20.55
CA ASN A 14 -0.95 31.26 -19.92
C ASN A 14 -2.44 30.97 -19.67
N ARG A 15 -2.83 29.67 -19.68
CA ARG A 15 -4.22 29.25 -19.35
C ARG A 15 -4.68 29.72 -17.97
N SER A 16 -3.73 30.01 -17.08
CA SER A 16 -3.96 30.51 -15.73
C SER A 16 -4.22 32.00 -15.64
N ALA A 17 -4.14 32.74 -16.75
CA ALA A 17 -4.30 34.20 -16.76
C ALA A 17 -5.75 34.62 -16.54
N TYR A 18 -5.96 35.65 -15.71
CA TYR A 18 -7.27 36.22 -15.44
C TYR A 18 -7.65 37.21 -16.54
N LEU A 19 -8.52 36.80 -17.46
CA LEU A 19 -8.87 37.59 -18.64
C LEU A 19 -9.88 38.71 -18.37
N LEU A 20 -10.62 38.63 -17.26
CA LEU A 20 -11.68 39.61 -16.94
C LEU A 20 -11.14 40.97 -16.50
N SER A 21 -9.90 41.02 -16.01
CA SER A 21 -9.26 42.26 -15.58
C SER A 21 -7.74 42.13 -15.70
N ALA A 22 -7.16 42.99 -16.51
CA ALA A 22 -5.74 43.29 -16.51
C ALA A 22 -5.52 44.77 -16.19
N GLN A 23 -4.35 45.10 -15.67
CA GLN A 23 -3.99 46.44 -15.28
C GLN A 23 -2.86 46.94 -16.17
N LEU A 24 -3.11 47.98 -16.95
CA LEU A 24 -2.08 48.70 -17.68
C LEU A 24 -1.57 49.83 -16.80
N ALA A 25 -0.33 49.73 -16.35
CA ALA A 25 0.37 50.79 -15.64
C ALA A 25 1.06 51.70 -16.67
N ARG A 26 0.52 52.91 -16.85
CA ARG A 26 1.11 53.94 -17.69
C ARG A 26 2.08 54.79 -16.89
N VAL A 27 3.34 54.76 -17.29
CA VAL A 27 4.42 55.46 -16.61
C VAL A 27 4.85 56.65 -17.46
N ALA A 28 4.68 57.86 -16.94
CA ALA A 28 5.25 59.06 -17.54
C ALA A 28 6.47 59.53 -16.72
N PRO A 29 7.51 60.10 -17.37
CA PRO A 29 8.67 60.62 -16.65
C PRO A 29 8.25 61.62 -15.57
N MET A 30 8.74 61.40 -14.34
CA MET A 30 8.46 62.26 -13.17
C MET A 30 6.98 62.32 -12.71
N GLN A 31 6.13 61.37 -13.12
CA GLN A 31 4.75 61.27 -12.67
C GLN A 31 4.45 59.91 -12.01
N SER A 32 3.45 59.88 -11.13
CA SER A 32 2.92 58.63 -10.58
C SER A 32 2.29 57.79 -11.69
N ALA A 33 2.53 56.48 -11.65
CA ALA A 33 1.95 55.55 -12.61
C ALA A 33 0.41 55.59 -12.55
N GLN A 34 -0.23 55.73 -13.71
CA GLN A 34 -1.68 55.64 -13.82
C GLN A 34 -2.09 54.21 -14.14
N THR A 35 -3.01 53.64 -13.36
CA THR A 35 -3.52 52.30 -13.60
C THR A 35 -4.80 52.37 -14.42
N ILE A 36 -4.80 51.74 -15.59
CA ILE A 36 -5.96 51.64 -16.48
C ILE A 36 -6.40 50.18 -16.51
N ASP A 37 -7.66 49.91 -16.18
CA ASP A 37 -8.21 48.57 -16.29
C ASP A 37 -8.48 48.21 -17.76
N VAL A 38 -8.03 47.02 -18.15
CA VAL A 38 -8.17 46.47 -19.50
C VAL A 38 -8.93 45.16 -19.44
N ASP A 39 -10.04 45.09 -20.19
CA ASP A 39 -10.83 43.88 -20.37
C ASP A 39 -10.23 43.03 -21.51
N LEU A 40 -9.46 42.00 -21.15
CA LEU A 40 -8.79 41.15 -22.13
C LEU A 40 -9.76 40.22 -22.86
N VAL A 41 -10.95 39.94 -22.32
CA VAL A 41 -11.98 39.17 -23.04
C VAL A 41 -12.45 39.98 -24.24
N ALA A 42 -12.74 41.27 -24.04
CA ALA A 42 -13.15 42.14 -25.13
C ALA A 42 -12.05 42.31 -26.19
N VAL A 43 -10.80 42.51 -25.76
CA VAL A 43 -9.66 42.72 -26.66
C VAL A 43 -9.28 41.45 -27.43
N LEU A 44 -9.10 40.31 -26.75
CA LEU A 44 -8.51 39.10 -27.34
C LEU A 44 -9.55 38.12 -27.89
N LEU A 45 -10.71 37.98 -27.25
CA LEU A 45 -11.72 36.97 -27.64
C LEU A 45 -12.80 37.57 -28.55
N ARG A 46 -13.26 38.80 -28.26
CA ARG A 46 -14.30 39.48 -29.05
C ARG A 46 -13.74 40.36 -30.16
N GLY A 47 -12.45 40.70 -30.10
CA GLY A 47 -11.79 41.55 -31.10
C GLY A 47 -12.30 43.00 -31.11
N GLU A 48 -12.76 43.51 -29.97
CA GLU A 48 -13.27 44.88 -29.83
C GLU A 48 -12.10 45.89 -29.92
N ARG A 49 -11.82 46.39 -31.12
CA ARG A 49 -10.67 47.28 -31.41
C ARG A 49 -10.67 48.58 -30.62
N GLU A 50 -11.86 49.07 -30.24
CA GLU A 50 -12.05 50.25 -29.38
C GLU A 50 -11.44 50.05 -27.99
N LYS A 51 -11.44 48.81 -27.47
CA LYS A 51 -10.88 48.47 -26.16
C LYS A 51 -9.41 48.05 -26.21
N ASP A 52 -8.86 47.83 -27.40
CA ASP A 52 -7.46 47.46 -27.60
C ASP A 52 -6.56 48.70 -27.53
N LEU A 53 -6.20 49.13 -26.32
CA LEU A 53 -5.50 50.38 -26.09
C LEU A 53 -4.14 50.46 -26.81
N LEU A 54 -3.80 51.66 -27.26
CA LEU A 54 -2.46 51.97 -27.78
C LEU A 54 -1.49 52.14 -26.61
N LEU A 55 -0.35 51.47 -26.68
CA LEU A 55 0.69 51.50 -25.66
C LEU A 55 1.67 52.65 -25.91
N ASP A 56 2.05 53.33 -24.83
CA ASP A 56 3.11 54.33 -24.80
C ASP A 56 4.45 53.69 -24.37
N ALA A 57 5.54 54.47 -24.44
CA ALA A 57 6.83 54.03 -23.94
C ALA A 57 6.74 53.73 -22.42
N ASP A 58 7.41 52.67 -21.99
CA ASP A 58 7.47 52.22 -20.58
C ASP A 58 6.13 51.75 -19.95
N ASP A 59 5.06 51.62 -20.75
CA ASP A 59 3.81 51.00 -20.31
C ASP A 59 4.03 49.54 -19.87
N GLN A 60 3.49 49.16 -18.72
CA GLN A 60 3.55 47.79 -18.19
C GLN A 60 2.17 47.18 -18.08
N LEU A 61 1.96 46.04 -18.73
CA LEU A 61 0.71 45.28 -18.64
C LEU A 61 0.82 44.18 -17.57
N PHE A 62 0.04 44.30 -16.50
CA PHE A 62 -0.06 43.31 -15.45
C PHE A 62 -1.32 42.45 -15.63
N VAL A 63 -1.11 41.16 -15.93
CA VAL A 63 -2.18 40.17 -15.99
C VAL A 63 -2.05 39.25 -14.80
N ARG A 64 -3.04 39.27 -13.90
CA ARG A 64 -3.03 38.42 -12.70
C ARG A 64 -3.30 36.97 -13.07
N ARG A 65 -2.82 36.05 -12.25
CA ARG A 65 -3.24 34.65 -12.30
C ARG A 65 -4.61 34.51 -11.63
N ILE A 66 -5.47 33.65 -12.16
CA ILE A 66 -6.70 33.23 -11.48
C ILE A 66 -6.33 32.69 -10.09
N PRO A 67 -6.87 33.26 -9.00
CA PRO A 67 -6.62 32.76 -7.65
C PRO A 67 -7.02 31.28 -7.54
N GLY A 68 -6.13 30.45 -6.99
CA GLY A 68 -6.38 29.00 -6.86
C GLY A 68 -6.25 28.19 -8.15
N TRP A 69 -5.83 28.78 -9.28
CA TRP A 69 -5.61 28.02 -10.51
C TRP A 69 -4.48 27.01 -10.36
N ARG A 70 -4.86 25.73 -10.36
CA ARG A 70 -3.97 24.57 -10.42
C ARG A 70 -4.44 23.69 -11.56
N VAL A 71 -3.51 23.31 -12.44
CA VAL A 71 -3.82 22.36 -13.52
C VAL A 71 -3.79 20.96 -12.90
N GLY A 72 -4.97 20.37 -12.72
CA GLY A 72 -5.16 18.97 -12.36
C GLY A 72 -4.44 18.59 -11.07
N GLN A 73 -5.04 18.91 -9.91
CA GLN A 73 -4.65 18.20 -8.70
C GLN A 73 -5.06 16.75 -8.88
N ASN A 74 -4.13 15.82 -8.68
CA ASN A 74 -4.40 14.41 -8.91
C ASN A 74 -4.05 13.59 -7.69
N VAL A 75 -4.82 12.54 -7.50
CA VAL A 75 -4.52 11.46 -6.57
C VAL A 75 -4.23 10.22 -7.38
N GLU A 76 -3.22 9.49 -6.96
CA GLU A 76 -2.88 8.22 -7.58
C GLU A 76 -3.52 7.07 -6.80
N LEU A 77 -4.29 6.25 -7.49
CA LEU A 77 -4.87 5.02 -6.95
C LEU A 77 -4.16 3.81 -7.55
N ARG A 78 -3.47 3.04 -6.71
CA ARG A 78 -2.70 1.85 -7.10
C ARG A 78 -3.20 0.59 -6.40
N GLY A 79 -2.96 -0.54 -7.06
CA GLY A 79 -3.18 -1.88 -6.51
C GLY A 79 -4.56 -2.45 -6.86
N GLU A 80 -5.14 -3.20 -5.93
CA GLU A 80 -6.34 -4.03 -6.13
C GLU A 80 -7.65 -3.24 -6.07
N VAL A 81 -7.86 -2.44 -7.11
CA VAL A 81 -9.11 -1.71 -7.40
C VAL A 81 -9.55 -2.01 -8.82
N LYS A 82 -10.84 -1.82 -9.13
CA LYS A 82 -11.33 -2.15 -10.49
C LYS A 82 -10.68 -1.28 -11.56
N PHE A 83 -10.47 -0.01 -11.27
CA PHE A 83 -9.83 0.94 -12.16
C PHE A 83 -8.70 1.68 -11.42
N PRO A 84 -7.45 1.20 -11.48
CA PRO A 84 -6.31 1.95 -10.95
C PRO A 84 -5.90 3.07 -11.92
N GLY A 85 -5.31 4.15 -11.40
CA GLY A 85 -4.85 5.27 -12.22
C GLY A 85 -4.79 6.60 -11.48
N LEU A 86 -4.63 7.67 -12.26
CA LEU A 86 -4.66 9.05 -11.77
C LEU A 86 -6.08 9.60 -11.83
N TYR A 87 -6.56 10.10 -10.70
CA TYR A 87 -7.88 10.69 -10.55
C TYR A 87 -7.77 12.18 -10.28
N PRO A 88 -8.46 13.03 -11.07
CA PRO A 88 -8.50 14.46 -10.79
C PRO A 88 -9.32 14.71 -9.53
N ILE A 89 -8.79 15.56 -8.66
CA ILE A 89 -9.48 15.98 -7.44
C ILE A 89 -9.74 17.48 -7.42
N VAL A 90 -10.78 17.86 -6.68
CA VAL A 90 -11.08 19.24 -6.33
C VAL A 90 -10.78 19.41 -4.86
N LYS A 91 -9.90 20.38 -4.56
CA LYS A 91 -9.47 20.69 -3.21
C LYS A 91 -10.67 20.91 -2.29
N ASP A 92 -10.61 20.34 -1.09
CA ASP A 92 -11.58 20.52 -0.01
C ASP A 92 -13.01 20.00 -0.33
N SER A 93 -13.19 19.27 -1.45
CA SER A 93 -14.46 18.62 -1.79
C SER A 93 -14.32 17.15 -2.17
N SER A 94 -13.22 16.75 -2.80
CA SER A 94 -12.98 15.34 -3.15
C SER A 94 -12.61 14.53 -1.91
N THR A 95 -13.34 13.46 -1.67
CA THR A 95 -13.11 12.56 -0.52
C THR A 95 -12.60 11.19 -0.97
N LEU A 96 -11.97 10.48 -0.04
CA LEU A 96 -11.47 9.13 -0.27
C LEU A 96 -12.59 8.19 -0.76
N LYS A 97 -13.76 8.24 -0.12
CA LYS A 97 -14.88 7.40 -0.49
C LYS A 97 -15.40 7.69 -1.90
N MET A 98 -15.50 8.97 -2.26
CA MET A 98 -15.90 9.39 -3.61
C MET A 98 -14.96 8.77 -4.64
N LEU A 99 -13.65 8.95 -4.49
CA LEU A 99 -12.64 8.43 -5.41
C LEU A 99 -12.71 6.90 -5.50
N LEU A 100 -12.80 6.18 -4.37
CA LEU A 100 -12.90 4.72 -4.37
C LEU A 100 -14.19 4.23 -5.08
N THR A 101 -15.28 4.99 -4.99
CA THR A 101 -16.53 4.69 -5.68
C THR A 101 -16.41 4.93 -7.18
N GLU A 102 -15.77 6.04 -7.59
CA GLU A 102 -15.47 6.34 -9.00
C GLU A 102 -14.53 5.32 -9.64
N ALA A 103 -13.60 4.79 -8.85
CA ALA A 103 -12.73 3.67 -9.25
C ALA A 103 -13.45 2.32 -9.34
N GLY A 104 -14.78 2.29 -9.13
CA GLY A 104 -15.61 1.08 -9.20
C GLY A 104 -15.53 0.19 -7.96
N GLY A 105 -14.85 0.62 -6.90
CA GLY A 105 -14.57 -0.12 -5.69
C GLY A 105 -13.34 -1.03 -5.79
N PHE A 106 -13.17 -1.87 -4.77
CA PHE A 106 -12.10 -2.85 -4.69
C PHE A 106 -12.38 -4.08 -5.57
N THR A 107 -11.32 -4.81 -5.93
CA THR A 107 -11.46 -6.17 -6.49
C THR A 107 -11.72 -7.19 -5.36
N ASP A 108 -12.14 -8.40 -5.72
CA ASP A 108 -12.32 -9.49 -4.74
C ASP A 108 -11.01 -9.95 -4.10
N GLU A 109 -9.89 -9.69 -4.77
CA GLU A 109 -8.55 -10.02 -4.29
C GLU A 109 -7.94 -8.92 -3.41
N ALA A 110 -8.63 -7.80 -3.20
CA ALA A 110 -8.11 -6.67 -2.44
C ALA A 110 -8.03 -6.93 -0.94
N LEU A 111 -6.85 -6.71 -0.36
CA LEU A 111 -6.66 -6.74 1.08
C LEU A 111 -7.01 -5.38 1.69
N VAL A 112 -8.31 -5.08 1.74
CA VAL A 112 -8.84 -3.76 2.13
C VAL A 112 -8.37 -3.30 3.53
N GLY A 113 -8.18 -4.23 4.47
CA GLY A 113 -7.70 -3.91 5.82
C GLY A 113 -6.27 -3.37 5.88
N GLU A 114 -5.46 -3.62 4.84
CA GLU A 114 -4.08 -3.15 4.72
C GLU A 114 -3.94 -2.03 3.68
N ALA A 115 -5.07 -1.47 3.22
CA ALA A 115 -5.06 -0.32 2.32
C ALA A 115 -4.53 0.92 3.04
N LYS A 116 -3.78 1.74 2.30
CA LYS A 116 -3.04 2.88 2.86
C LYS A 116 -3.31 4.14 2.06
N LEU A 117 -3.47 5.25 2.77
CA LEU A 117 -3.44 6.59 2.21
C LEU A 117 -2.09 7.22 2.59
N ILE A 118 -1.30 7.54 1.58
CA ILE A 118 0.03 8.10 1.72
C ILE A 118 0.00 9.53 1.19
N ARG A 119 0.33 10.49 2.06
CA ARG A 119 0.45 11.90 1.71
C ARG A 119 1.90 12.31 1.72
N LYS A 120 2.39 12.79 0.57
CA LYS A 120 3.72 13.39 0.49
C LYS A 120 3.60 14.86 0.89
N ARG A 121 4.14 15.23 2.05
CA ARG A 121 4.30 16.65 2.38
C ARG A 121 5.66 17.10 1.87
N GLU A 122 5.70 18.21 1.16
CA GLU A 122 6.94 18.98 1.11
C GLU A 122 7.32 19.34 2.55
N ALA A 123 8.59 19.16 2.92
CA ALA A 123 9.09 19.44 4.25
C ALA A 123 8.94 20.93 4.59
N VAL A 124 7.75 21.36 5.01
CA VAL A 124 7.43 22.78 5.26
C VAL A 124 7.98 23.26 6.62
N VAL A 125 8.59 22.38 7.42
CA VAL A 125 9.37 22.80 8.58
C VAL A 125 10.68 22.03 8.59
N GLU A 126 11.77 22.72 8.26
CA GLU A 126 13.11 22.29 8.66
C GLU A 126 13.11 22.15 10.19
N ASP A 127 12.97 20.91 10.65
CA ASP A 127 13.03 20.56 12.05
C ASP A 127 14.44 20.91 12.54
N LYS A 128 14.57 22.05 13.23
CA LYS A 128 15.87 22.61 13.63
C LYS A 128 16.68 21.63 14.47
N GLU A 129 16.01 20.80 15.28
CA GLU A 129 16.66 19.74 16.05
C GLU A 129 17.17 18.63 15.13
N PHE A 130 16.39 18.21 14.14
CA PHE A 130 16.87 17.24 13.14
C PHE A 130 18.09 17.75 12.37
N LEU A 131 18.11 19.04 11.98
CA LEU A 131 19.27 19.65 11.33
C LEU A 131 20.49 19.74 12.26
N ARG A 132 20.29 20.07 13.54
CA ARG A 132 21.35 20.05 14.55
C ARG A 132 21.95 18.65 14.66
N LEU A 133 21.11 17.63 14.81
CA LEU A 133 21.54 16.24 14.94
C LEU A 133 22.19 15.71 13.66
N LYS A 134 21.72 16.11 12.48
CA LYS A 134 22.33 15.73 11.20
C LYS A 134 23.79 16.20 11.06
N ASN A 135 24.11 17.34 11.67
CA ASN A 135 25.45 17.93 11.65
C ASN A 135 26.31 17.57 12.88
N MET A 136 25.76 16.80 13.82
CA MET A 136 26.44 16.36 15.04
C MET A 136 27.05 14.97 14.85
N ALA A 137 28.20 14.71 15.48
CA ALA A 137 28.82 13.39 15.42
C ALA A 137 28.05 12.38 16.31
N ARG A 138 28.01 11.10 15.94
CA ARG A 138 27.22 10.06 16.66
C ARG A 138 27.60 9.95 18.13
N ASP A 139 28.87 10.13 18.45
CA ASP A 139 29.46 10.10 19.79
C ASP A 139 29.08 11.31 20.65
N GLU A 140 28.69 12.41 20.02
CA GLU A 140 28.17 13.60 20.70
C GLU A 140 26.65 13.52 20.97
N MET A 141 25.95 12.58 20.34
CA MET A 141 24.51 12.38 20.52
C MET A 141 24.19 11.54 21.75
N SER A 142 23.18 11.97 22.49
CA SER A 142 22.48 11.10 23.45
C SER A 142 21.83 9.91 22.73
N LYS A 143 21.63 8.80 23.45
CA LYS A 143 20.89 7.63 22.94
C LYS A 143 19.50 8.02 22.40
N LEU A 144 18.79 8.90 23.11
CA LEU A 144 17.47 9.37 22.71
C LEU A 144 17.51 10.24 21.44
N GLU A 145 18.54 11.09 21.32
CA GLU A 145 18.76 11.94 20.15
C GLU A 145 19.08 11.11 18.91
N TYR A 146 19.91 10.08 19.07
CA TYR A 146 20.19 9.13 17.99
C TYR A 146 18.94 8.35 17.57
N GLU A 147 18.14 7.86 18.51
CA GLU A 147 16.86 7.19 18.21
C GLU A 147 15.89 8.12 17.46
N TYR A 148 15.79 9.38 17.88
CA TYR A 148 15.00 10.41 17.20
C TYR A 148 15.52 10.73 15.79
N PHE A 149 16.84 10.87 15.62
CA PHE A 149 17.48 11.11 14.32
C PHE A 149 17.19 9.98 13.33
N VAL A 150 17.34 8.72 13.75
CA VAL A 150 17.02 7.53 12.95
C VAL A 150 15.53 7.48 12.61
N MET A 151 14.65 7.77 13.57
CA MET A 151 13.20 7.82 13.35
C MET A 151 12.83 8.86 12.29
N LYS A 152 13.37 10.08 12.36
CA LYS A 152 13.11 11.16 11.41
C LYS A 152 13.71 10.88 10.03
N GLN A 153 14.91 10.32 9.96
CA GLN A 153 15.58 10.01 8.70
C GLN A 153 14.82 8.98 7.87
N ASN A 154 14.22 7.98 8.52
CA ASN A 154 13.44 6.94 7.83
C ASN A 154 12.03 7.41 7.41
N ASN A 155 11.47 8.45 8.05
CA ASN A 155 10.10 8.93 7.84
C ASN A 155 10.03 10.33 7.18
N ALA A 156 11.14 10.82 6.60
CA ALA A 156 11.32 12.26 6.36
C ALA A 156 10.24 12.93 5.49
N ASP A 157 9.64 12.22 4.52
CA ASP A 157 8.75 12.85 3.51
C ASP A 157 7.40 12.14 3.30
N ILE A 158 7.16 11.01 3.97
CA ILE A 158 5.99 10.16 3.72
C ILE A 158 5.13 10.12 4.98
N GLN A 159 3.96 10.74 4.92
CA GLN A 159 2.96 10.66 5.99
C GLN A 159 1.90 9.62 5.62
N GLU A 160 1.87 8.50 6.33
CA GLU A 160 0.77 7.54 6.26
C GLU A 160 -0.42 8.09 7.07
N ILE A 161 -1.54 8.33 6.40
CA ILE A 161 -2.79 8.74 7.05
C ILE A 161 -3.55 7.48 7.42
N VAL A 162 -3.74 7.29 8.73
CA VAL A 162 -4.45 6.13 9.27
C VAL A 162 -5.94 6.26 8.96
N VAL A 163 -6.44 5.37 8.10
CA VAL A 163 -7.86 5.29 7.71
C VAL A 163 -8.30 3.84 7.75
N ASP A 164 -9.44 3.55 8.35
CA ASP A 164 -10.07 2.24 8.26
C ASP A 164 -10.95 2.17 6.99
N PHE A 165 -10.34 1.72 5.89
CA PHE A 165 -11.00 1.58 4.58
C PHE A 165 -12.18 0.60 4.63
N GLN A 166 -12.14 -0.40 5.52
CA GLN A 166 -13.19 -1.39 5.64
C GLN A 166 -14.44 -0.76 6.28
N ARG A 167 -14.29 0.02 7.36
CA ARG A 167 -15.40 0.77 7.96
C ARG A 167 -15.94 1.83 7.01
N LEU A 168 -15.06 2.54 6.31
CA LEU A 168 -15.46 3.57 5.35
C LEU A 168 -16.37 3.00 4.26
N MET A 169 -15.98 1.88 3.64
CA MET A 169 -16.67 1.36 2.46
C MET A 169 -17.82 0.39 2.80
N ARG A 170 -17.67 -0.49 3.80
CA ARG A 170 -18.71 -1.48 4.15
C ARG A 170 -19.73 -0.95 5.14
N GLN A 171 -19.28 -0.20 6.15
CA GLN A 171 -20.15 0.32 7.21
C GLN A 171 -20.60 1.76 6.95
N ASN A 172 -20.10 2.38 5.87
CA ASN A 172 -20.39 3.75 5.50
C ASN A 172 -20.05 4.76 6.62
N ASP A 173 -19.00 4.47 7.40
CA ASP A 173 -18.55 5.32 8.48
C ASP A 173 -17.84 6.56 7.92
N ARG A 174 -18.54 7.70 7.95
CA ARG A 174 -18.02 8.99 7.45
C ARG A 174 -16.88 9.56 8.29
N SER A 175 -16.66 9.07 9.52
CA SER A 175 -15.51 9.51 10.32
C SER A 175 -14.17 9.12 9.70
N GLN A 176 -14.18 8.11 8.83
CA GLN A 176 -13.03 7.63 8.08
C GLN A 176 -12.89 8.30 6.71
N ASP A 177 -13.83 9.16 6.31
CA ASP A 177 -13.82 9.79 4.99
C ASP A 177 -12.96 11.05 5.03
N VAL A 178 -11.73 10.93 4.54
CA VAL A 178 -10.74 12.00 4.57
C VAL A 178 -10.77 12.78 3.26
N PHE A 179 -10.59 14.10 3.34
CA PHE A 179 -10.37 14.95 2.17
C PHE A 179 -9.00 14.67 1.55
N LEU A 180 -9.02 14.47 0.24
CA LEU A 180 -7.83 14.18 -0.52
C LEU A 180 -7.05 15.46 -0.86
N GLU A 181 -5.74 15.34 -0.86
CA GLU A 181 -4.81 16.38 -1.28
C GLU A 181 -4.06 15.97 -2.54
N ASP A 182 -3.51 16.99 -3.22
CA ASP A 182 -2.74 16.78 -4.44
C ASP A 182 -1.47 15.98 -4.15
N GLY A 183 -1.23 14.95 -4.95
CA GLY A 183 -0.11 14.04 -4.76
C GLY A 183 -0.34 12.96 -3.69
N ASP A 184 -1.55 12.82 -3.15
CA ASP A 184 -1.89 11.64 -2.34
C ASP A 184 -1.76 10.37 -3.19
N LEU A 185 -1.26 9.31 -2.56
CA LEU A 185 -1.18 7.96 -3.10
C LEU A 185 -2.05 7.05 -2.25
N ILE A 186 -3.08 6.49 -2.84
CA ILE A 186 -3.88 5.43 -2.24
C ILE A 186 -3.36 4.11 -2.78
N TYR A 187 -2.89 3.24 -1.90
CA TYR A 187 -2.38 1.93 -2.25
C TYR A 187 -3.23 0.84 -1.59
N VAL A 188 -3.79 -0.04 -2.42
CA VAL A 188 -4.58 -1.19 -1.98
C VAL A 188 -3.80 -2.47 -2.30
N PRO A 189 -3.22 -3.15 -1.31
CA PRO A 189 -2.46 -4.36 -1.56
C PRO A 189 -3.36 -5.52 -1.99
N GLN A 190 -2.76 -6.50 -2.67
CA GLN A 190 -3.41 -7.75 -3.00
C GLN A 190 -3.37 -8.71 -1.80
N THR A 191 -4.44 -9.47 -1.63
CA THR A 191 -4.51 -10.57 -0.67
C THR A 191 -3.46 -11.62 -1.08
N PRO A 192 -2.47 -11.90 -0.23
CA PRO A 192 -1.43 -12.85 -0.58
C PRO A 192 -2.04 -14.24 -0.76
N LYS A 193 -1.88 -14.79 -1.96
CA LYS A 193 -2.31 -16.15 -2.28
C LYS A 193 -1.33 -17.12 -1.64
N VAL A 194 -1.70 -17.71 -0.50
CA VAL A 194 -0.82 -18.59 0.28
C VAL A 194 -1.47 -19.94 0.56
N VAL A 195 -0.65 -20.98 0.69
CA VAL A 195 -1.01 -22.30 1.24
C VAL A 195 -0.49 -22.34 2.67
N MET A 196 -1.35 -22.71 3.62
CA MET A 196 -1.01 -22.74 5.03
C MET A 196 -0.38 -24.07 5.40
N ILE A 197 0.82 -24.05 5.97
CA ILE A 197 1.54 -25.26 6.38
C ILE A 197 1.62 -25.30 7.90
N SER A 198 1.20 -26.42 8.48
CA SER A 198 1.07 -26.59 9.92
C SER A 198 1.53 -27.97 10.36
N GLY A 199 1.90 -28.10 11.64
CA GLY A 199 2.32 -29.37 12.23
C GLY A 199 3.84 -29.54 12.30
N ARG A 200 4.34 -30.74 12.00
CA ARG A 200 5.74 -31.15 12.16
C ARG A 200 6.61 -30.78 10.96
N VAL A 201 6.77 -29.47 10.75
CA VAL A 201 7.65 -28.88 9.73
C VAL A 201 8.60 -27.88 10.38
N SER A 202 9.75 -27.60 9.74
CA SER A 202 10.77 -26.74 10.34
C SER A 202 10.27 -25.31 10.59
N LYS A 203 9.50 -24.74 9.65
CA LYS A 203 8.94 -23.40 9.71
C LYS A 203 7.46 -23.43 9.35
N PRO A 204 6.55 -23.69 10.32
CA PRO A 204 5.12 -23.61 10.06
C PRO A 204 4.71 -22.18 9.73
N GLY A 205 3.75 -22.01 8.82
CA GLY A 205 3.31 -20.69 8.34
C GLY A 205 2.69 -20.74 6.95
N GLY A 206 2.35 -19.55 6.42
CA GLY A 206 1.85 -19.40 5.06
C GLY A 206 2.99 -19.38 4.04
N VAL A 207 2.90 -20.24 3.03
CA VAL A 207 3.81 -20.28 1.89
C VAL A 207 3.12 -19.73 0.66
N VAL A 208 3.79 -18.88 -0.12
CA VAL A 208 3.21 -18.29 -1.34
C VAL A 208 2.80 -19.39 -2.32
N PHE A 209 1.55 -19.34 -2.76
CA PHE A 209 0.97 -20.27 -3.71
C PHE A 209 1.67 -20.13 -5.07
N GLN A 210 2.06 -21.28 -5.64
CA GLN A 210 2.61 -21.38 -6.98
C GLN A 210 1.74 -22.33 -7.82
N PRO A 211 1.31 -21.92 -9.02
CA PRO A 211 0.57 -22.79 -9.93
C PRO A 211 1.38 -24.06 -10.27
N ASN A 212 0.74 -25.22 -10.24
CA ASN A 212 1.33 -26.54 -10.54
C ASN A 212 2.46 -26.99 -9.59
N ALA A 213 2.63 -26.33 -8.44
CA ALA A 213 3.53 -26.81 -7.40
C ALA A 213 2.96 -28.05 -6.69
N ASP A 214 3.83 -28.99 -6.37
CA ASP A 214 3.51 -30.22 -5.64
C ASP A 214 3.62 -30.04 -4.12
N LEU A 215 3.15 -31.03 -3.36
CA LEU A 215 3.22 -31.03 -1.90
C LEU A 215 4.66 -30.84 -1.40
N GLU A 216 5.61 -31.53 -2.04
CA GLU A 216 7.02 -31.52 -1.67
C GLU A 216 7.64 -30.12 -1.82
N HIS A 217 7.27 -29.36 -2.86
CA HIS A 217 7.67 -27.96 -3.01
C HIS A 217 7.26 -27.12 -1.79
N TYR A 218 6.00 -27.23 -1.36
CA TYR A 218 5.48 -26.48 -0.23
C TYR A 218 6.18 -26.87 1.08
N ILE A 219 6.38 -28.18 1.33
CA ILE A 219 7.11 -28.67 2.50
C ILE A 219 8.56 -28.17 2.50
N ARG A 220 9.24 -28.17 1.35
CA ARG A 220 10.61 -27.65 1.23
C ARG A 220 10.69 -26.16 1.52
N GLN A 221 9.72 -25.36 1.05
CA GLN A 221 9.65 -23.93 1.39
C GLN A 221 9.43 -23.70 2.89
N ALA A 222 8.70 -24.59 3.57
CA ALA A 222 8.60 -24.62 5.03
C ALA A 222 9.87 -25.17 5.74
N GLY A 223 10.97 -25.39 5.01
CA GLY A 223 12.23 -25.88 5.56
C GLY A 223 12.28 -27.40 5.77
N GLY A 224 11.33 -28.15 5.21
CA GLY A 224 11.28 -29.60 5.31
C GLY A 224 10.57 -30.13 6.55
N TYR A 225 10.44 -31.45 6.62
CA TYR A 225 9.89 -32.18 7.75
C TYR A 225 10.84 -32.18 8.96
N THR A 226 10.29 -32.13 10.18
CA THR A 226 11.07 -32.37 11.40
C THR A 226 11.32 -33.86 11.62
N TRP A 227 12.27 -34.21 12.49
CA TRP A 227 12.67 -35.61 12.74
C TRP A 227 11.53 -36.50 13.28
N ASP A 228 10.57 -35.89 13.98
CA ASP A 228 9.38 -36.52 14.56
C ASP A 228 8.13 -36.43 13.64
N ALA A 229 8.26 -35.92 12.43
CA ALA A 229 7.16 -35.75 11.48
C ALA A 229 6.76 -37.06 10.81
N ASP A 230 5.46 -37.33 10.72
CA ASP A 230 4.93 -38.45 9.93
C ASP A 230 4.56 -37.98 8.52
N GLY A 231 5.56 -37.89 7.65
CA GLY A 231 5.38 -37.40 6.28
C GLY A 231 4.39 -38.21 5.45
N ARG A 232 4.29 -39.53 5.69
CA ARG A 232 3.38 -40.46 4.97
C ARG A 232 1.90 -40.30 5.34
N ARG A 233 1.61 -39.50 6.37
CA ARG A 233 0.24 -39.22 6.82
C ARG A 233 -0.07 -37.74 6.73
N THR A 234 0.63 -37.02 5.85
CA THR A 234 0.35 -35.61 5.59
C THR A 234 -1.07 -35.50 5.04
N LYS A 235 -1.88 -34.63 5.63
CA LYS A 235 -3.24 -34.35 5.16
C LYS A 235 -3.31 -32.98 4.54
N VAL A 236 -4.06 -32.86 3.46
CA VAL A 236 -4.39 -31.57 2.86
C VAL A 236 -5.86 -31.29 3.13
N ILE A 237 -6.11 -30.18 3.81
CA ILE A 237 -7.45 -29.67 4.08
C ILE A 237 -7.72 -28.58 3.05
N LYS A 238 -8.63 -28.86 2.12
CA LYS A 238 -9.04 -27.92 1.07
C LYS A 238 -9.83 -26.76 1.65
N VAL A 239 -9.86 -25.64 0.93
CA VAL A 239 -10.72 -24.49 1.28
C VAL A 239 -12.21 -24.89 1.37
N THR A 240 -12.63 -25.89 0.58
CA THR A 240 -13.98 -26.47 0.63
C THR A 240 -14.29 -27.20 1.94
N GLY A 241 -13.27 -27.55 2.73
CA GLY A 241 -13.37 -28.35 3.95
C GLY A 241 -13.11 -29.84 3.75
N GLU A 242 -12.86 -30.28 2.52
CA GLU A 242 -12.48 -31.67 2.22
C GLU A 242 -11.09 -31.97 2.78
N ILE A 243 -10.93 -33.16 3.38
CA ILE A 243 -9.66 -33.64 3.91
C ILE A 243 -9.20 -34.76 2.97
N CYS A 244 -8.11 -34.49 2.25
CA CYS A 244 -7.52 -35.43 1.32
C CYS A 244 -6.21 -35.99 1.88
N ASP A 245 -5.91 -37.23 1.50
CA ASP A 245 -4.58 -37.81 1.68
C ASP A 245 -3.57 -37.20 0.68
N ASP A 246 -2.28 -37.27 1.01
CA ASP A 246 -1.20 -36.71 0.19
C ASP A 246 -1.15 -37.31 -1.22
N GLU A 247 -1.44 -38.61 -1.36
CA GLU A 247 -1.49 -39.33 -2.64
C GLU A 247 -2.60 -38.83 -3.59
N GLU A 248 -3.69 -38.27 -3.04
CA GLU A 248 -4.88 -37.90 -3.80
C GLU A 248 -4.84 -36.45 -4.32
N VAL A 249 -3.91 -35.63 -3.83
CA VAL A 249 -3.86 -34.19 -4.15
C VAL A 249 -2.81 -33.89 -5.19
N HIS A 250 -3.27 -33.59 -6.41
CA HIS A 250 -2.39 -33.16 -7.50
C HIS A 250 -2.42 -31.65 -7.76
N THR A 251 -3.41 -30.94 -7.23
CA THR A 251 -3.57 -29.50 -7.42
C THR A 251 -3.84 -28.80 -6.10
N PHE A 252 -3.17 -27.67 -5.88
CA PHE A 252 -3.38 -26.80 -4.72
C PHE A 252 -4.10 -25.52 -5.15
N VAL A 253 -4.84 -24.93 -4.22
CA VAL A 253 -5.52 -23.65 -4.39
C VAL A 253 -5.09 -22.73 -3.24
N PRO A 254 -4.99 -21.40 -3.44
CA PRO A 254 -4.78 -20.46 -2.35
C PRO A 254 -5.80 -20.66 -1.22
N GLY A 255 -5.31 -20.75 0.02
CA GLY A 255 -6.10 -21.02 1.22
C GLY A 255 -6.10 -22.49 1.67
N ASP A 256 -5.64 -23.43 0.84
CA ASP A 256 -5.47 -24.82 1.25
C ASP A 256 -4.53 -24.93 2.46
N ARG A 257 -4.76 -25.92 3.31
CA ARG A 257 -3.95 -26.17 4.51
C ARG A 257 -3.30 -27.54 4.46
N ILE A 258 -1.97 -27.56 4.51
CA ILE A 258 -1.18 -28.77 4.68
C ILE A 258 -0.97 -28.97 6.18
N TRP A 259 -1.36 -30.14 6.68
CA TRP A 259 -1.18 -30.54 8.07
C TRP A 259 -0.30 -31.78 8.14
N VAL A 260 0.83 -31.64 8.81
CA VAL A 260 1.80 -32.73 9.00
C VAL A 260 1.71 -33.26 10.43
N PRO A 261 1.20 -34.48 10.63
CA PRO A 261 1.12 -35.07 11.97
C PRO A 261 2.48 -35.49 12.52
N ARG A 262 2.52 -35.78 13.81
CA ARG A 262 3.68 -36.41 14.48
C ARG A 262 3.60 -37.92 14.33
N LYS A 263 4.76 -38.59 14.20
CA LYS A 263 4.85 -40.05 14.24
C LYS A 263 4.20 -40.58 15.52
N ALA A 264 3.37 -41.61 15.39
CA ALA A 264 2.78 -42.26 16.54
C ALA A 264 3.89 -42.85 17.42
N ASP A 265 3.93 -42.43 18.69
CA ASP A 265 4.83 -43.01 19.70
C ASP A 265 4.40 -44.45 19.95
N HIS A 266 5.08 -45.40 19.30
CA HIS A 266 4.91 -46.82 19.60
C HIS A 266 5.77 -47.13 20.83
N ASN A 267 5.14 -47.59 21.91
CA ASN A 267 5.86 -47.96 23.13
C ASN A 267 6.52 -49.34 22.98
N TYR A 268 7.61 -49.39 22.20
CA TYR A 268 8.35 -50.62 21.94
C TYR A 268 8.84 -51.33 23.21
N TRP A 269 9.11 -50.57 24.28
CA TRP A 269 9.47 -51.16 25.57
C TRP A 269 8.33 -51.95 26.21
N GLN A 270 7.09 -51.48 26.05
CA GLN A 270 5.92 -52.20 26.53
C GLN A 270 5.67 -53.46 25.70
N ILE A 271 5.74 -53.37 24.37
CA ILE A 271 5.60 -54.53 23.48
C ILE A 271 6.67 -55.59 23.81
N PHE A 272 7.92 -55.18 24.00
CA PHE A 272 9.01 -56.09 24.38
C PHE A 272 8.74 -56.78 25.73
N ARG A 273 8.29 -56.02 26.74
CA ARG A 273 7.94 -56.58 28.05
C ARG A 273 6.80 -57.58 27.96
N ASP A 274 5.76 -57.27 27.19
CA ASP A 274 4.60 -58.13 26.99
C ASP A 274 5.01 -59.43 26.28
N VAL A 275 5.88 -59.34 25.26
CA VAL A 275 6.46 -60.51 24.59
C VAL A 275 7.30 -61.35 25.56
N MET A 276 8.14 -60.73 26.39
CA MET A 276 8.95 -61.44 27.39
C MET A 276 8.09 -62.13 28.46
N LEU A 277 6.99 -61.51 28.88
CA LEU A 277 6.03 -62.10 29.81
C LEU A 277 5.33 -63.32 29.21
N VAL A 278 4.84 -63.22 27.96
CA VAL A 278 4.22 -64.35 27.26
C VAL A 278 5.24 -65.48 27.03
N ALA A 279 6.45 -65.16 26.60
CA ALA A 279 7.51 -66.15 26.42
C ALA A 279 7.88 -66.85 27.74
N GLY A 280 7.96 -66.08 28.84
CA GLY A 280 8.16 -66.63 30.18
C GLY A 280 7.05 -67.59 30.60
N GLN A 281 5.78 -67.24 30.34
CA GLN A 281 4.63 -68.11 30.62
C GLN A 281 4.67 -69.41 29.81
N ILE A 282 5.03 -69.33 28.53
CA ILE A 282 5.20 -70.51 27.66
C ILE A 282 6.34 -71.39 28.20
N ALA A 283 7.47 -70.79 28.58
CA ALA A 283 8.61 -71.53 29.14
C ALA A 283 8.25 -72.23 30.46
N THR A 284 7.51 -71.55 31.35
CA THR A 284 7.04 -72.18 32.59
C THR A 284 6.05 -73.31 32.33
N MET A 285 5.14 -73.15 31.36
CA MET A 285 4.19 -74.18 30.97
C MET A 285 4.93 -75.41 30.41
N TYR A 286 5.93 -75.19 29.55
CA TYR A 286 6.78 -76.26 29.04
C TYR A 286 7.51 -77.01 30.17
N LEU A 287 8.11 -76.28 31.11
CA LEU A 287 8.87 -76.85 32.22
C LEU A 287 7.97 -77.70 33.12
N VAL A 288 6.78 -77.21 33.47
CA VAL A 288 5.77 -77.95 34.25
C VAL A 288 5.37 -79.25 33.55
N ILE A 289 5.04 -79.19 32.26
CA ILE A 289 4.68 -80.38 31.47
C ILE A 289 5.83 -81.39 31.49
N HIS A 290 7.06 -80.93 31.26
CA HIS A 290 8.23 -81.81 31.22
C HIS A 290 8.48 -82.48 32.58
N THR A 291 8.44 -81.73 33.68
CA THR A 291 8.64 -82.26 35.04
C THR A 291 7.52 -83.16 35.55
N ALA A 292 6.32 -83.07 34.97
CA ALA A 292 5.19 -83.92 35.34
C ALA A 292 5.14 -85.24 34.53
N THR A 293 5.97 -85.35 33.49
CA THR A 293 6.05 -86.54 32.61
C THR A 293 7.23 -87.45 32.95
N ASP A 294 8.18 -86.97 33.77
CA ASP A 294 9.26 -87.75 34.40
C ASP A 294 8.86 -88.22 35.81
#